data_AF-A0A7X8ZJW2-F1
#
_entry.id   AF-A0A7X8ZJW2-F1
#
_cell.length_a   1.000
_cell.length_b   1.000
_cell.length_c   1.000
_cell.angle_alpha   90.00
_cell.angle_beta   90.00
_cell.angle_gamma   90.00
#
_symmetry.space_group_name_H-M   'P 1'
#
loop_
_entity.id
_entity.type
_entity.pdbx_description
1 polymer ?
#
loop_
_entity_poly.entity_id
_entity_poly.type
_entity_poly.pdbx_seq_one_letter_code
_entity_poly.pdbx_strand_id
1 'polypeptide(L)'
;MTAHLKYLEGRKFCVVFVKVLDAASERVQLRCLRGRASLERGKVSVMAPSGNIFTIPGTAVRSILPNDGSAILKDAEYFCFVKVDDNMELVSDSNDEGVVY
;
A
#
# COMPACT_ATOMS: atom_id res chain seq x y z
N MET A 1 16.32 -15.81 4.01
CA MET A 1 15.95 -14.77 3.04
C MET A 1 15.21 -13.57 3.68
N THR A 2 15.46 -13.27 4.96
CA THR A 2 14.75 -12.20 5.72
C THR A 2 15.56 -10.91 5.88
N ALA A 3 16.86 -10.94 5.57
CA ALA A 3 17.76 -9.81 5.77
C ALA A 3 17.44 -8.61 4.87
N HIS A 4 16.82 -8.85 3.70
CA HIS A 4 16.67 -7.85 2.66
C HIS A 4 15.57 -6.81 2.91
N LEU A 5 14.69 -7.00 3.91
CA LEU A 5 13.55 -6.09 4.16
C LEU A 5 13.65 -5.35 5.50
N LYS A 6 14.69 -5.62 6.31
CA LYS A 6 14.86 -5.02 7.64
C LYS A 6 14.87 -3.49 7.62
N TYR A 7 15.26 -2.88 6.50
CA TYR A 7 15.26 -1.43 6.33
C TYR A 7 13.87 -0.79 6.42
N LEU A 8 12.80 -1.59 6.25
CA LEU A 8 11.41 -1.15 6.31
C LEU A 8 10.87 -1.08 7.74
N GLU A 9 11.48 -1.76 8.71
CA GLU A 9 10.94 -1.82 10.08
C GLU A 9 10.73 -0.41 10.66
N GLY A 10 9.50 -0.14 11.11
CA GLY A 10 9.11 1.14 11.71
C GLY A 10 8.99 2.31 10.73
N ARG A 11 9.34 2.14 9.44
CA ARG A 11 9.27 3.19 8.42
C ARG A 11 7.83 3.53 8.07
N LYS A 12 7.60 4.81 7.72
CA LYS A 12 6.31 5.23 7.17
C LYS A 12 6.10 4.54 5.82
N PHE A 13 4.99 3.83 5.67
CA PHE A 13 4.71 3.01 4.51
C PHE A 13 3.31 3.28 3.98
N CYS A 14 3.18 3.33 2.65
CA CYS A 14 1.91 3.45 1.97
C CYS A 14 1.63 2.20 1.12
N VAL A 15 0.58 1.45 1.44
CA VAL A 15 0.06 0.42 0.54
C VAL A 15 -0.93 1.09 -0.40
N VAL A 16 -0.66 1.06 -1.71
CA VAL A 16 -1.56 1.60 -2.72
C VAL A 16 -2.35 0.46 -3.34
N PHE A 17 -3.62 0.36 -2.95
CA PHE A 17 -4.57 -0.54 -3.56
C PHE A 17 -4.98 -0.01 -4.93
N VAL A 18 -4.87 -0.85 -5.95
CA VAL A 18 -5.18 -0.52 -7.34
C VAL A 18 -6.34 -1.39 -7.79
N LYS A 19 -7.49 -0.77 -8.02
CA LYS A 19 -8.64 -1.40 -8.65
C LYS A 19 -8.69 -0.95 -10.11
N VAL A 20 -8.61 -1.90 -11.03
CA VAL A 20 -8.69 -1.59 -12.47
C VAL A 20 -10.16 -1.44 -12.81
N LEU A 21 -10.56 -0.25 -13.26
CA LEU A 21 -11.95 0.00 -13.67
C LEU A 21 -12.15 -0.32 -15.15
N ASP A 22 -11.18 0.04 -15.97
CA ASP A 22 -11.13 -0.29 -17.38
C ASP A 22 -9.67 -0.36 -17.85
N ALA A 23 -9.21 -1.56 -18.21
CA ALA A 23 -7.85 -1.77 -18.65
C ALA A 23 -7.57 -1.17 -20.05
N ALA A 24 -8.58 -1.05 -20.91
CA ALA A 24 -8.39 -0.55 -22.28
C ALA A 24 -8.16 0.97 -22.30
N SER A 25 -8.80 1.69 -21.38
CA SER A 25 -8.62 3.14 -21.20
C SER A 25 -7.70 3.51 -20.03
N GLU A 26 -6.99 2.51 -19.45
CA GLU A 26 -6.06 2.68 -18.33
C GLU A 26 -6.68 3.34 -17.06
N ARG A 27 -8.00 3.24 -16.89
CA ARG A 27 -8.71 3.84 -15.76
C ARG A 27 -8.57 2.98 -14.52
N VAL A 28 -8.14 3.60 -13.43
CA VAL A 28 -7.92 2.93 -12.16
C VAL A 28 -8.48 3.74 -11.00
N GLN A 29 -8.99 3.02 -10.01
CA GLN A 29 -9.29 3.59 -8.70
C GLN A 29 -8.17 3.21 -7.75
N LEU A 30 -7.57 4.23 -7.13
CA LEU A 30 -6.52 4.07 -6.14
C LEU A 30 -7.05 4.34 -4.74
N ARG A 31 -6.55 3.57 -3.79
CA ARG A 31 -6.71 3.85 -2.37
C ARG A 31 -5.43 3.58 -1.61
N CYS A 32 -5.16 4.39 -0.60
CA CYS A 32 -4.01 4.18 0.25
C CYS A 32 -4.40 3.59 1.60
N LEU A 33 -3.46 2.83 2.17
CA LEU A 33 -3.37 2.58 3.60
C LEU A 33 -2.00 3.05 4.04
N ARG A 34 -1.98 4.10 4.85
CA ARG A 34 -0.74 4.70 5.37
C ARG A 34 -0.55 4.30 6.83
N GLY A 35 0.67 3.89 7.15
CA GLY A 35 0.99 3.41 8.48
C GLY A 35 2.48 3.23 8.67
N ARG A 36 2.85 2.41 9.66
CA ARG A 36 4.22 1.97 9.85
C ARG A 36 4.38 0.52 9.45
N ALA A 37 5.45 0.21 8.75
CA ALA A 37 5.79 -1.15 8.42
C ALA A 37 6.32 -1.89 9.67
N SER A 38 5.93 -3.16 9.80
CA SER A 38 6.36 -4.09 10.83
C SER A 38 6.67 -5.43 10.20
N LEU A 39 7.80 -6.02 10.57
CA LEU A 39 8.30 -7.27 10.03
C LEU A 39 8.13 -8.38 11.06
N GLU A 40 7.34 -9.37 10.71
CA GLU A 40 7.15 -10.56 11.52
C GLU A 40 7.38 -11.82 10.68
N ARG A 41 8.34 -12.65 11.10
CA ARG A 41 8.66 -13.93 10.45
C ARG A 41 8.89 -13.82 8.93
N GLY A 42 9.42 -12.68 8.47
CA GLY A 42 9.71 -12.41 7.07
C GLY A 42 8.53 -11.93 6.23
N LYS A 43 7.39 -11.65 6.86
CA LYS A 43 6.27 -10.93 6.25
C LYS A 43 6.37 -9.45 6.62
N VAL A 44 5.93 -8.59 5.72
CA VAL A 44 5.82 -7.15 5.97
C VAL A 44 4.34 -6.83 6.17
N SER A 45 4.00 -6.23 7.29
CA SER A 45 2.66 -5.71 7.58
C SER A 45 2.72 -4.21 7.75
N VAL A 46 1.66 -3.51 7.36
CA VAL A 46 1.50 -2.07 7.58
C VAL A 46 0.40 -1.86 8.59
N MET A 47 0.73 -1.20 9.70
CA MET A 47 -0.20 -0.85 10.77
C MET A 47 -0.56 0.62 10.66
N ALA A 48 -1.82 0.90 10.32
CA ALA A 48 -2.35 2.25 10.26
C ALA A 48 -2.68 2.79 11.67
N PRO A 49 -2.70 4.12 11.87
CA PRO A 49 -3.06 4.72 13.15
C PRO A 49 -4.46 4.35 13.66
N SER A 50 -5.38 3.97 12.78
CA SER A 50 -6.71 3.47 13.14
C SER A 50 -6.70 2.08 13.80
N GLY A 51 -5.56 1.40 13.82
CA GLY A 51 -5.42 0.01 14.27
C GLY A 51 -5.61 -1.02 13.15
N ASN A 52 -5.96 -0.59 11.92
CA ASN A 52 -6.03 -1.46 10.76
C ASN A 52 -4.64 -2.02 10.43
N ILE A 53 -4.53 -3.33 10.23
CA ILE A 53 -3.29 -4.01 9.86
C ILE A 53 -3.50 -4.70 8.51
N PHE A 54 -2.56 -4.48 7.58
CA PHE A 54 -2.54 -5.16 6.30
C PHE A 54 -1.19 -5.84 6.07
N THR A 55 -1.19 -7.16 5.85
CA THR A 55 0.03 -7.90 5.48
C THR A 55 0.21 -7.89 3.97
N ILE A 56 1.36 -7.40 3.51
CA ILE A 56 1.71 -7.30 2.10
C ILE A 56 1.79 -8.71 1.48
N PRO A 57 1.00 -9.01 0.42
CA PRO A 57 1.10 -10.28 -0.30
C PRO A 57 2.50 -10.50 -0.85
N GLY A 58 2.98 -11.74 -0.86
CA GLY A 58 4.33 -12.07 -1.36
C GLY A 58 4.59 -11.63 -2.80
N THR A 59 3.53 -11.53 -3.62
CA THR A 59 3.58 -11.00 -5.00
C THR A 59 3.90 -9.50 -5.06
N ALA A 60 3.50 -8.72 -4.05
CA ALA A 60 3.72 -7.28 -3.97
C ALA A 60 5.00 -6.90 -3.20
N VAL A 61 5.63 -7.83 -2.49
CA VAL A 61 6.89 -7.55 -1.75
C VAL A 61 8.02 -7.12 -2.70
N ARG A 62 8.01 -7.63 -3.94
CA ARG A 62 9.01 -7.27 -4.97
C ARG A 62 8.79 -5.89 -5.58
N SER A 63 7.62 -5.29 -5.40
CA SER A 63 7.27 -3.95 -5.89
C SER A 63 7.32 -2.90 -4.78
N ILE A 64 8.04 -3.17 -3.68
CA ILE A 64 8.31 -2.18 -2.65
C ILE A 64 9.37 -1.20 -3.18
N LEU A 65 8.98 0.06 -3.28
CA LEU A 65 9.79 1.16 -3.81
C LEU A 65 9.89 2.29 -2.78
N PRO A 66 10.97 3.11 -2.81
CA PRO A 66 11.01 4.35 -2.05
C PRO A 66 9.95 5.33 -2.58
N ASN A 67 9.49 6.27 -1.76
CA ASN A 67 8.55 7.31 -2.18
C ASN A 67 9.06 8.05 -3.43
N ASP A 68 8.20 8.17 -4.45
CA ASP A 68 8.51 8.78 -5.75
C ASP A 68 8.13 10.27 -5.85
N GLY A 69 7.66 10.87 -4.76
CA GLY A 69 7.22 12.26 -4.67
C GLY A 69 5.76 12.47 -5.08
N SER A 70 5.01 11.42 -5.44
CA SER A 70 3.61 11.56 -5.80
C SER A 70 2.76 12.01 -4.60
N ALA A 71 1.83 12.93 -4.85
CA ALA A 71 0.98 13.52 -3.81
C ALA A 71 0.18 12.47 -3.02
N ILE A 72 -0.18 11.35 -3.67
CA ILE A 72 -0.94 10.26 -3.05
C ILE A 72 -0.15 9.58 -1.92
N LEU A 73 1.18 9.57 -1.96
CA LEU A 73 2.02 8.92 -0.95
C LEU A 73 2.19 9.76 0.32
N LYS A 74 1.94 11.07 0.24
CA LYS A 74 2.15 12.02 1.34
C LYS A 74 3.58 11.89 1.91
N ASP A 75 3.70 11.66 3.22
CA ASP A 75 4.95 11.56 3.96
C ASP A 75 5.46 10.12 4.12
N ALA A 76 4.90 9.15 3.39
CA ALA A 76 5.41 7.78 3.39
C ALA A 76 6.88 7.76 2.91
N GLU A 77 7.71 6.87 3.44
CA GLU A 77 9.09 6.69 3.00
C GLU A 77 9.18 5.63 1.90
N TYR A 78 8.27 4.66 1.93
CA TYR A 78 8.17 3.55 0.98
C TYR A 78 6.72 3.27 0.61
N PHE A 79 6.53 2.63 -0.53
CA PHE A 79 5.21 2.19 -0.97
C PHE A 79 5.27 0.91 -1.79
N CYS A 80 4.12 0.27 -1.99
CA CYS A 80 3.94 -0.75 -3.00
C CYS A 80 2.53 -0.70 -3.58
N PHE A 81 2.37 -1.25 -4.78
CA PHE A 81 1.05 -1.45 -5.39
C PHE A 81 0.51 -2.83 -5.10
N VAL A 82 -0.76 -2.90 -4.72
CA VAL A 82 -1.52 -4.14 -4.54
C VAL A 82 -2.74 -4.08 -5.43
N LYS A 83 -2.77 -4.94 -6.46
CA LYS A 83 -3.98 -5.09 -7.28
C LYS A 83 -5.08 -5.72 -6.43
N VAL A 84 -6.27 -5.14 -6.46
CA VAL A 84 -7.48 -5.69 -5.81
C VAL A 84 -8.46 -6.23 -6.84
N ASP A 85 -9.32 -7.12 -6.38
CA ASP A 85 -10.38 -7.71 -7.20
C ASP A 85 -11.53 -6.70 -7.44
N ASP A 86 -12.30 -6.90 -8.49
CA ASP A 86 -13.37 -6.01 -8.92
C ASP A 86 -14.51 -5.99 -7.90
N ASN A 87 -14.71 -7.09 -7.19
CA ASN A 87 -15.74 -7.23 -6.15
C ASN A 87 -15.32 -6.61 -4.80
N MET A 88 -14.09 -6.11 -4.68
CA MET A 88 -13.62 -5.50 -3.44
C MET A 88 -14.05 -4.03 -3.40
N GLU A 89 -14.83 -3.68 -2.37
CA GLU A 89 -15.12 -2.28 -2.07
C GLU A 89 -13.96 -1.67 -1.26
N LEU A 90 -13.42 -0.58 -1.79
CA LEU A 90 -12.42 0.22 -1.11
C LEU A 90 -13.16 1.26 -0.23
N VAL A 91 -13.70 0.84 0.91
CA VAL A 91 -14.49 1.69 1.84
C VAL A 91 -13.64 2.73 2.58
N SER A 92 -13.66 4.00 2.17
CA SER A 92 -12.87 5.10 2.74
C SER A 92 -13.05 5.24 4.27
N ASP A 93 -11.95 5.36 5.00
CA ASP A 93 -11.99 6.00 6.33
C ASP A 93 -11.98 7.52 6.10
N SER A 94 -12.59 8.31 6.98
CA SER A 94 -12.81 9.77 6.82
C SER A 94 -11.54 10.60 6.55
N ASN A 95 -10.34 10.01 6.67
CA ASN A 95 -9.04 10.63 6.44
C ASN A 95 -8.26 10.05 5.23
N ASP A 96 -8.81 9.07 4.52
CA ASP A 96 -8.18 8.43 3.37
C ASP A 96 -8.99 8.70 2.09
N GLU A 97 -8.61 9.77 1.40
CA GLU A 97 -9.21 10.13 0.11
C GLU A 97 -8.79 9.10 -0.94
N GLY A 98 -9.78 8.33 -1.45
CA GLY A 98 -9.60 7.55 -2.66
C GLY A 98 -9.48 8.49 -3.86
N VAL A 99 -8.56 8.20 -4.78
CA VAL A 99 -8.35 8.99 -5.98
C VAL A 99 -8.61 8.11 -7.20
N VAL A 100 -9.42 8.61 -8.13
CA VAL A 100 -9.67 7.95 -9.42
C VAL A 100 -8.84 8.66 -10.47
N TYR A 101 -8.05 7.90 -11.23
CA TYR A 101 -7.27 8.37 -12.37
C TYR A 101 -7.89 7.82 -13.66
#